data_AF-A0AB73IIB0-F1
#
_entry.id   AF-A0AB73IIB0-F1
#
_cell.length_a   1.000
_cell.length_b   1.000
_cell.length_c   1.000
_cell.angle_alpha   90.00
_cell.angle_beta   90.00
_cell.angle_gamma   90.00
#
_symmetry.space_group_name_H-M   'P 1'
#
loop_
_entity.id
_entity.type
_entity.pdbx_description
1 polymer ?
#
loop_
_entity_poly.entity_id
_entity_poly.type
_entity_poly.pdbx_seq_one_letter_code
_entity_poly.pdbx_strand_id
1 'polypeptide(L)'
;MEFEAFTAGELAAYLGAIPKVRALLGEPDDLDVAEVGDGNLNYVYFVTNAKAPQRSVVVKQAPPFLRLVGKTWPLSCQRMEHEVAALRRFGALCPQHVPKVYHADSKRFLMVMQRLASHCILRQGLINGITYPKLAAHLSTYLAHTLFYGSDLFLAPDIKKQAVSAAVNVELCRITEDLVFTFPFEDHPSNVYSPALPLSVLERLRTNEALRIAAGDMKWAFMNRAETLLHGDLHTGSIMVNEEESFVIDPEFAFYGPMSFDIGALLANLLLAYFSRDWHGRADGRDPAPYEEWLLAQAIGIWNGFSEQFVALWRDHESRSERRFIGGQTDSRAVEGYRAHFMRRLLADTLGFAGCKMIRRIVGMAKVAEITRIPDAQARARIEVRCLRCAEALLVERDALTDIEQVAMLAREIRRETHTHV
;
A
#
# COMPACT_ATOMS: atom_id res chain seq x y z
N MET A 1 -22.22 17.12 17.53
CA MET A 1 -21.84 18.26 16.68
C MET A 1 -21.82 17.72 15.27
N GLU A 2 -22.54 18.32 14.33
CA GLU A 2 -22.39 17.95 12.92
C GLU A 2 -20.94 18.24 12.49
N PHE A 3 -20.37 17.36 11.67
CA PHE A 3 -19.02 17.57 11.15
C PHE A 3 -19.04 18.74 10.17
N GLU A 4 -18.24 19.75 10.42
CA GLU A 4 -17.98 20.85 9.49
C GLU A 4 -16.49 20.86 9.12
N ALA A 5 -16.23 20.92 7.82
CA ALA A 5 -14.88 21.08 7.31
C ALA A 5 -14.39 22.50 7.61
N PHE A 6 -13.12 22.64 8.00
CA PHE A 6 -12.57 23.97 8.24
C PHE A 6 -12.58 24.82 6.97
N THR A 7 -13.01 26.07 7.11
CA THR A 7 -12.63 27.12 6.16
C THR A 7 -11.15 27.47 6.32
N ALA A 8 -10.57 28.13 5.31
CA ALA A 8 -9.17 28.56 5.34
C ALA A 8 -8.83 29.41 6.59
N GLY A 9 -9.69 30.40 6.91
CA GLY A 9 -9.48 31.29 8.06
C GLY A 9 -9.61 30.58 9.41
N GLU A 10 -10.61 29.70 9.56
CA GLU A 10 -10.78 28.91 10.79
C GLU A 10 -9.61 27.95 11.02
N LEU A 11 -9.10 27.33 9.95
CA LEU A 11 -7.94 26.45 10.07
C LEU A 11 -6.69 27.24 10.47
N ALA A 12 -6.42 28.38 9.84
CA ALA A 12 -5.28 29.23 10.19
C ALA A 12 -5.33 29.67 11.66
N ALA A 13 -6.48 30.16 12.12
CA ALA A 13 -6.69 30.56 13.51
C ALA A 13 -6.49 29.38 14.49
N TYR A 14 -7.04 28.21 14.17
CA TYR A 14 -6.87 27.00 14.98
C TYR A 14 -5.39 26.58 15.09
N LEU A 15 -4.66 26.56 13.96
CA LEU A 15 -3.25 26.15 13.94
C LEU A 15 -2.37 27.11 14.74
N GLY A 16 -2.62 28.42 14.68
CA GLY A 16 -1.86 29.39 15.47
C GLY A 16 -2.19 29.39 16.96
N ALA A 17 -3.33 28.82 17.38
CA ALA A 17 -3.64 28.59 18.79
C ALA A 17 -2.83 27.44 19.39
N ILE A 18 -2.19 26.59 18.57
CA ILE A 18 -1.37 25.46 19.01
C ILE A 18 0.10 25.89 19.07
N PRO A 19 0.73 26.05 20.25
CA PRO A 19 2.06 26.67 20.36
C PRO A 19 3.14 25.98 19.52
N LYS A 20 3.14 24.64 19.48
CA LYS A 20 4.11 23.86 18.69
C LYS A 20 3.92 24.03 17.18
N VAL A 21 2.68 24.21 16.71
CA VAL A 21 2.38 24.41 15.29
C VAL A 21 2.65 25.85 14.88
N ARG A 22 2.27 26.83 15.72
CA ARG A 22 2.63 28.24 15.55
C ARG A 22 4.15 28.43 15.48
N ALA A 23 4.92 27.73 16.31
CA ALA A 23 6.39 27.76 16.24
C ALA A 23 6.94 27.26 14.88
N LEU A 24 6.26 26.32 14.23
CA LEU A 24 6.64 25.80 12.91
C LEU A 24 6.21 26.73 11.77
N LEU A 25 4.99 27.27 11.84
CA LEU A 25 4.35 27.98 10.73
C LEU A 25 4.41 29.51 10.83
N GLY A 26 4.58 30.09 12.02
CA GLY A 26 4.43 31.53 12.25
C GLY A 26 3.00 31.92 12.65
N GLU A 27 2.68 33.20 12.48
CA GLU A 27 1.39 33.79 12.87
C GLU A 27 0.25 33.39 11.94
N PRO A 28 -1.00 33.23 12.45
CA PRO A 28 -2.18 32.88 11.65
C PRO A 28 -2.39 33.75 10.40
N ASP A 29 -2.21 35.07 10.53
CA ASP A 29 -2.47 36.05 9.47
C ASP A 29 -1.49 35.91 8.29
N ASP A 30 -0.37 35.20 8.51
CA ASP A 30 0.64 34.93 7.48
C ASP A 30 0.45 33.56 6.81
N LEU A 31 -0.63 32.83 7.12
CA LEU A 31 -0.87 31.48 6.61
C LEU A 31 -1.79 31.45 5.38
N ASP A 32 -1.25 30.94 4.28
CA ASP A 32 -2.03 30.55 3.11
C ASP A 32 -2.50 29.10 3.28
N VAL A 33 -3.82 28.90 3.25
CA VAL A 33 -4.47 27.59 3.40
C VAL A 33 -5.20 27.24 2.12
N ALA A 34 -4.87 26.09 1.52
CA ALA A 34 -5.55 25.55 0.36
C ALA A 34 -5.98 24.10 0.62
N GLU A 35 -7.26 23.78 0.38
CA GLU A 35 -7.71 22.38 0.32
C GLU A 35 -7.31 21.79 -1.04
N VAL A 36 -6.63 20.65 -1.02
CA VAL A 36 -5.97 20.05 -2.19
C VAL A 36 -6.25 18.56 -2.31
N GLY A 37 -7.11 18.01 -1.44
CA GLY A 37 -7.38 16.58 -1.42
C GLY A 37 -8.16 16.14 -2.65
N ASP A 38 -7.51 15.38 -3.52
CA ASP A 38 -8.14 14.50 -4.52
C ASP A 38 -8.44 13.10 -3.95
N GLY A 39 -8.11 12.88 -2.66
CA GLY A 39 -8.19 11.61 -1.97
C GLY A 39 -9.60 11.11 -1.68
N ASN A 40 -9.73 9.78 -1.59
CA ASN A 40 -11.02 9.10 -1.47
C ASN A 40 -11.68 9.19 -0.09
N LEU A 41 -10.93 9.49 0.99
CA LEU A 41 -11.41 9.33 2.38
C LEU A 41 -11.44 10.63 3.21
N ASN A 42 -10.47 11.53 3.04
CA ASN A 42 -10.20 12.63 3.98
C ASN A 42 -10.07 13.99 3.28
N TYR A 43 -10.25 15.08 4.04
CA TYR A 43 -9.86 16.43 3.62
C TYR A 43 -8.37 16.63 3.84
N VAL A 44 -7.69 17.24 2.87
CA VAL A 44 -6.24 17.49 2.92
C VAL A 44 -6.00 18.96 2.60
N TYR A 45 -5.36 19.66 3.53
CA TYR A 45 -5.03 21.07 3.40
C TYR A 45 -3.52 21.25 3.34
N PHE A 46 -3.05 22.02 2.35
CA PHE A 46 -1.72 22.59 2.36
C PHE A 46 -1.75 23.91 3.10
N VAL A 47 -0.90 24.03 4.12
CA VAL A 47 -0.75 25.25 4.91
C VAL A 47 0.68 25.74 4.76
N THR A 48 0.83 26.97 4.29
CA THR A 48 2.13 27.56 3.94
C THR A 48 2.22 28.95 4.57
N ASN A 49 3.37 29.31 5.12
CA ASN A 49 3.60 30.71 5.49
C ASN A 49 3.89 31.54 4.23
N ALA A 50 3.09 32.58 3.96
CA ALA A 50 3.22 33.44 2.78
C ALA A 50 4.57 34.17 2.71
N LYS A 51 5.16 34.51 3.87
CA LYS A 51 6.46 35.19 3.98
C LYS A 51 7.65 34.22 4.01
N ALA A 52 7.41 32.94 4.26
CA ALA A 52 8.44 31.90 4.39
C ALA A 52 7.92 30.55 3.87
N PRO A 53 7.83 30.33 2.55
CA PRO A 53 7.16 29.17 1.96
C PRO A 53 7.72 27.79 2.36
N GLN A 54 8.99 27.74 2.78
CA GLN A 54 9.62 26.55 3.35
C GLN A 54 9.00 26.11 4.68
N ARG A 55 8.32 27.03 5.40
CA ARG A 55 7.52 26.73 6.58
C ARG A 55 6.13 26.32 6.14
N SER A 56 5.96 25.01 5.97
CA SER A 56 4.70 24.45 5.53
C SER A 56 4.41 23.09 6.14
N VAL A 57 3.13 22.76 6.22
CA VAL A 57 2.61 21.50 6.73
C VAL A 57 1.45 21.00 5.87
N VAL A 58 1.13 19.73 6.02
CA VAL A 58 -0.15 19.17 5.60
C VAL A 58 -1.04 19.02 6.82
N VAL A 59 -2.30 19.41 6.67
CA VAL A 59 -3.35 19.10 7.65
C VAL A 59 -4.33 18.12 7.04
N LYS A 60 -4.60 17.02 7.73
CA LYS A 60 -5.56 16.00 7.33
C LYS A 60 -6.71 15.97 8.32
N GLN A 61 -7.95 15.88 7.81
CA GLN A 61 -9.15 15.80 8.64
C GLN A 61 -10.12 14.74 8.11
N ALA A 62 -10.62 13.87 9.00
CA ALA A 62 -11.52 12.78 8.64
C ALA A 62 -13.00 13.18 8.78
N PRO A 63 -13.80 13.22 7.70
CA PRO A 63 -15.26 13.35 7.76
C PRO A 63 -15.95 12.04 8.24
N PRO A 64 -17.20 12.09 8.74
CA PRO A 64 -17.94 10.90 9.22
C PRO A 64 -18.53 10.06 8.07
N PHE A 65 -17.96 10.15 6.87
CA PHE A 65 -18.38 9.43 5.67
C PHE A 65 -17.20 9.22 4.72
N LEU A 66 -17.35 8.29 3.78
CA LEU A 66 -16.37 8.05 2.70
C LEU A 66 -16.48 9.18 1.66
N ARG A 67 -15.44 10.03 1.54
CA ARG A 67 -15.46 11.21 0.65
C ARG A 67 -15.75 10.87 -0.82
N LEU A 68 -15.25 9.73 -1.32
CA LEU A 68 -15.46 9.26 -2.70
C LEU A 68 -16.94 9.03 -3.05
N VAL A 69 -17.73 8.55 -2.10
CA VAL A 69 -19.15 8.23 -2.30
C VAL A 69 -20.05 9.33 -1.75
N GLY A 70 -19.60 10.05 -0.72
CA GLY A 70 -20.35 11.08 -0.02
C GLY A 70 -21.13 10.52 1.18
N LYS A 71 -22.07 11.33 1.67
CA LYS A 71 -22.81 11.08 2.93
C LYS A 71 -23.63 9.77 2.93
N THR A 72 -23.86 9.16 1.78
CA THR A 72 -24.57 7.88 1.64
C THR A 72 -23.75 6.67 2.11
N TRP A 73 -22.45 6.85 2.35
CA TRP A 73 -21.59 5.82 2.93
C TRP A 73 -20.94 6.33 4.23
N PRO A 74 -21.57 6.10 5.40
CA PRO A 74 -21.02 6.46 6.70
C PRO A 74 -19.68 5.74 6.96
N LEU A 75 -18.73 6.46 7.56
CA LEU A 75 -17.41 5.94 7.90
C LEU A 75 -16.86 6.68 9.11
N SER A 76 -16.45 5.93 10.14
CA SER A 76 -16.00 6.49 11.42
C SER A 76 -14.79 7.40 11.25
N CYS A 77 -14.83 8.58 11.88
CA CYS A 77 -13.70 9.50 11.94
C CYS A 77 -12.52 8.94 12.75
N GLN A 78 -12.74 7.89 13.57
CA GLN A 78 -11.68 7.24 14.36
C GLN A 78 -10.54 6.68 13.50
N ARG A 79 -10.76 6.49 12.18
CA ARG A 79 -9.69 6.18 11.23
C ARG A 79 -8.51 7.17 11.28
N MET A 80 -8.75 8.44 11.63
CA MET A 80 -7.65 9.41 11.82
C MET A 80 -6.77 9.06 13.02
N GLU A 81 -7.35 8.51 14.09
CA GLU A 81 -6.57 8.07 15.26
C GLU A 81 -5.70 6.85 14.91
N HIS A 82 -6.25 5.92 14.12
CA HIS A 82 -5.49 4.79 13.58
C HIS A 82 -4.34 5.26 12.67
N GLU A 83 -4.59 6.20 11.75
CA GLU A 83 -3.57 6.77 10.87
C GLU A 83 -2.45 7.45 11.68
N VAL A 84 -2.81 8.28 12.66
CA VAL A 84 -1.85 8.97 13.55
C VAL A 84 -1.01 7.97 14.34
N ALA A 85 -1.65 6.94 14.92
CA ALA A 85 -0.95 5.92 15.71
C ALA A 85 0.03 5.13 14.82
N ALA A 86 -0.41 4.74 13.62
CA ALA A 86 0.42 4.02 12.66
C ALA A 86 1.58 4.87 12.15
N LEU A 87 1.36 6.13 11.73
CA LEU A 87 2.44 7.03 11.30
C LEU A 87 3.47 7.28 12.40
N ARG A 88 3.03 7.47 13.66
CA ARG A 88 3.96 7.61 14.79
C ARG A 88 4.76 6.33 15.02
N ARG A 89 4.12 5.16 14.94
CA ARG A 89 4.80 3.86 15.10
C ARG A 89 5.80 3.64 13.97
N PHE A 90 5.40 3.79 12.72
CA PHE A 90 6.27 3.60 11.57
C PHE A 90 7.39 4.65 11.52
N GLY A 91 7.10 5.91 11.85
CA GLY A 91 8.12 6.95 11.94
C GLY A 91 9.14 6.76 13.06
N ALA A 92 8.77 6.04 14.14
CA ALA A 92 9.75 5.62 15.15
C ALA A 92 10.66 4.48 14.67
N LEU A 93 10.19 3.65 13.74
CA LEU A 93 10.93 2.49 13.20
C LEU A 93 11.75 2.83 11.95
N CYS A 94 11.27 3.76 11.12
CA CYS A 94 11.85 4.13 9.84
C CYS A 94 11.61 5.63 9.55
N PRO A 95 12.21 6.54 10.35
CA PRO A 95 11.96 7.99 10.25
C PRO A 95 12.34 8.59 8.89
N GLN A 96 13.25 7.96 8.16
CA GLN A 96 13.70 8.41 6.83
C GLN A 96 12.65 8.18 5.73
N HIS A 97 11.63 7.34 5.95
CA HIS A 97 10.63 6.97 4.93
C HIS A 97 9.19 7.17 5.41
N VAL A 98 8.97 7.89 6.51
CA VAL A 98 7.64 8.18 7.05
C VAL A 98 7.57 9.65 7.44
N PRO A 99 6.55 10.40 6.96
CA PRO A 99 6.47 11.82 7.27
C PRO A 99 6.22 12.05 8.75
N LYS A 100 6.87 13.08 9.30
CA LYS A 100 6.74 13.42 10.72
C LYS A 100 5.34 13.94 11.06
N VAL A 101 4.73 13.38 12.10
CA VAL A 101 3.50 13.91 12.72
C VAL A 101 3.86 14.98 13.75
N TYR A 102 3.42 16.22 13.52
CA TYR A 102 3.71 17.35 14.41
C TYR A 102 2.68 17.48 15.53
N HIS A 103 1.40 17.29 15.19
CA HIS A 103 0.25 17.42 16.09
C HIS A 103 -0.89 16.50 15.65
N ALA A 104 -1.73 16.09 16.59
CA ALA A 104 -2.99 15.39 16.32
C ALA A 104 -4.03 15.78 17.37
N ASP A 105 -5.28 15.90 16.95
CA ASP A 105 -6.43 16.27 17.77
C ASP A 105 -7.58 15.28 17.55
N SER A 106 -7.75 14.38 18.52
CA SER A 106 -8.82 13.38 18.53
C SER A 106 -10.23 13.97 18.55
N LYS A 107 -10.42 15.16 19.16
CA LYS A 107 -11.77 15.79 19.21
C LYS A 107 -12.20 16.30 17.85
N ARG A 108 -11.23 16.69 17.01
CA ARG A 108 -11.46 17.21 15.66
C ARG A 108 -11.16 16.20 14.55
N PHE A 109 -10.70 15.00 14.93
CA PHE A 109 -10.20 13.96 14.02
C PHE A 109 -9.26 14.54 12.96
N LEU A 110 -8.24 15.27 13.45
CA LEU A 110 -7.32 16.04 12.64
C LEU A 110 -5.87 15.72 12.98
N MET A 111 -5.00 15.75 11.97
CA MET A 111 -3.56 15.61 12.10
C MET A 111 -2.82 16.73 11.36
N VAL A 112 -1.72 17.20 11.94
CA VAL A 112 -0.75 18.10 11.29
C VAL A 112 0.55 17.34 11.08
N MET A 113 1.04 17.27 9.84
CA MET A 113 2.19 16.45 9.45
C MET A 113 3.13 17.18 8.48
N GLN A 114 4.32 16.62 8.28
CA GLN A 114 5.32 17.08 7.32
C GLN A 114 4.74 17.19 5.91
N ARG A 115 4.98 18.34 5.27
CA ARG A 115 4.67 18.53 3.85
C ARG A 115 5.84 18.08 2.99
N LEU A 116 5.56 17.18 2.07
CA LEU A 116 6.51 16.65 1.09
C LEU A 116 6.42 17.44 -0.22
N ALA A 117 6.66 18.76 -0.17
CA ALA A 117 6.35 19.68 -1.27
C ALA A 117 7.14 19.41 -2.56
N SER A 118 8.33 18.82 -2.47
CA SER A 118 9.17 18.42 -3.61
C SER A 118 8.86 17.02 -4.16
N HIS A 119 7.87 16.33 -3.59
CA HIS A 119 7.56 14.95 -3.94
C HIS A 119 6.25 14.87 -4.74
N CYS A 120 6.14 13.83 -5.57
CA CYS A 120 4.90 13.47 -6.24
C CYS A 120 4.42 12.08 -5.78
N ILE A 121 3.14 11.78 -5.98
CA ILE A 121 2.64 10.42 -5.77
C ILE A 121 3.33 9.46 -6.75
N LEU A 122 3.93 8.37 -6.24
CA LEU A 122 4.69 7.40 -7.02
C LEU A 122 3.89 6.91 -8.23
N ARG A 123 2.60 6.58 -8.06
CA ARG A 123 1.72 6.18 -9.18
C ARG A 123 1.76 7.15 -10.36
N GLN A 124 1.73 8.46 -10.10
CA GLN A 124 1.78 9.47 -11.16
C GLN A 124 3.15 9.50 -11.84
N GLY A 125 4.23 9.40 -11.05
CA GLY A 125 5.59 9.24 -11.56
C GLY A 125 5.74 7.99 -12.44
N LEU A 126 5.16 6.87 -11.99
CA LEU A 126 5.13 5.63 -12.74
C LEU A 126 4.43 5.85 -14.08
N ILE A 127 3.18 6.35 -14.10
CA ILE A 127 2.45 6.64 -15.35
C ILE A 127 3.31 7.45 -16.33
N ASN A 128 3.98 8.50 -15.85
CA ASN A 128 4.81 9.38 -16.66
C ASN A 128 6.12 8.74 -17.18
N GLY A 129 6.48 7.55 -16.67
CA GLY A 129 7.71 6.85 -17.07
C GLY A 129 8.96 7.41 -16.39
N ILE A 130 8.81 7.96 -15.18
CA ILE A 130 9.93 8.48 -14.38
C ILE A 130 10.55 7.32 -13.59
N THR A 131 11.87 7.21 -13.63
CA THR A 131 12.62 6.23 -12.83
C THR A 131 13.06 6.86 -11.51
N TYR A 132 13.11 6.04 -10.47
CA TYR A 132 13.48 6.44 -9.12
C TYR A 132 14.61 5.53 -8.62
N PRO A 133 15.88 5.94 -8.74
CA PRO A 133 17.03 5.04 -8.56
C PRO A 133 17.09 4.35 -7.20
N LYS A 134 16.59 5.01 -6.14
CA LYS A 134 16.65 4.51 -4.76
C LYS A 134 15.38 3.81 -4.29
N LEU A 135 14.36 3.71 -5.16
CA LEU A 135 13.02 3.23 -4.76
C LEU A 135 13.06 1.85 -4.12
N ALA A 136 13.72 0.88 -4.77
CA ALA A 136 13.84 -0.46 -4.23
C ALA A 136 14.53 -0.51 -2.86
N ALA A 137 15.64 0.22 -2.70
CA ALA A 137 16.37 0.29 -1.44
C ALA A 137 15.55 0.93 -0.32
N HIS A 138 14.82 2.01 -0.60
CA HIS A 138 13.99 2.68 0.40
C HIS A 138 12.79 1.84 0.83
N LEU A 139 12.06 1.27 -0.12
CA LEU A 139 10.85 0.50 0.19
C LEU A 139 11.18 -0.86 0.84
N SER A 140 12.27 -1.51 0.45
CA SER A 140 12.75 -2.71 1.16
C SER A 140 13.13 -2.40 2.61
N THR A 141 13.81 -1.28 2.85
CA THR A 141 14.17 -0.81 4.19
C THR A 141 12.94 -0.52 5.03
N TYR A 142 11.97 0.22 4.49
CA TYR A 142 10.68 0.47 5.13
C TYR A 142 9.99 -0.84 5.53
N LEU A 143 9.77 -1.75 4.57
CA LEU A 143 9.08 -3.02 4.82
C LEU A 143 9.82 -3.88 5.86
N ALA A 144 11.14 -3.99 5.78
CA ALA A 144 11.92 -4.82 6.70
C ALA A 144 11.77 -4.31 8.14
N HIS A 145 11.90 -3.00 8.35
CA HIS A 145 11.80 -2.40 9.68
C HIS A 145 10.37 -2.44 10.23
N THR A 146 9.38 -2.00 9.46
CA THR A 146 8.00 -1.91 9.97
C THR A 146 7.39 -3.28 10.22
N LEU A 147 7.64 -4.26 9.35
CA LEU A 147 7.07 -5.60 9.50
C LEU A 147 7.81 -6.42 10.56
N PHE A 148 9.14 -6.33 10.67
CA PHE A 148 9.91 -7.09 11.65
C PHE A 148 9.64 -6.62 13.09
N TYR A 149 9.80 -5.32 13.36
CA TYR A 149 9.70 -4.76 14.72
C TYR A 149 8.26 -4.68 15.26
N GLY A 150 7.26 -4.94 14.41
CA GLY A 150 5.87 -5.13 14.83
C GLY A 150 5.48 -6.59 15.11
N SER A 151 6.38 -7.55 14.89
CA SER A 151 6.06 -8.99 14.92
C SER A 151 6.42 -9.68 16.22
N ASP A 152 5.89 -10.90 16.41
CA ASP A 152 6.28 -11.79 17.52
C ASP A 152 7.74 -12.28 17.44
N LEU A 153 8.43 -12.08 16.30
CA LEU A 153 9.87 -12.34 16.17
C LEU A 153 10.72 -11.34 16.97
N PHE A 154 10.16 -10.17 17.28
CA PHE A 154 10.82 -9.11 18.03
C PHE A 154 10.07 -8.79 19.33
N LEU A 155 8.77 -8.49 19.24
CA LEU A 155 7.95 -8.07 20.39
C LEU A 155 7.68 -9.23 21.34
N ALA A 156 7.73 -8.93 22.65
CA ALA A 156 7.29 -9.87 23.67
C ALA A 156 5.80 -10.23 23.47
N PRO A 157 5.36 -11.47 23.77
CA PRO A 157 4.01 -11.92 23.39
C PRO A 157 2.87 -11.17 24.08
N ASP A 158 3.10 -10.62 25.26
CA ASP A 158 2.16 -9.79 26.03
C ASP A 158 2.06 -8.38 25.43
N ILE A 159 3.20 -7.75 25.11
CA ILE A 159 3.27 -6.46 24.42
C ILE A 159 2.57 -6.54 23.07
N LYS A 160 2.82 -7.60 22.30
CA LYS A 160 2.17 -7.79 21.01
C LYS A 160 0.67 -7.97 21.16
N LYS A 161 0.18 -8.75 22.14
CA LYS A 161 -1.28 -8.93 22.38
C LYS A 161 -1.97 -7.61 22.74
N GLN A 162 -1.34 -6.78 23.57
CA GLN A 162 -1.85 -5.44 23.88
C GLN A 162 -1.90 -4.57 22.63
N ALA A 163 -0.85 -4.62 21.80
CA ALA A 163 -0.79 -3.85 20.56
C ALA A 163 -1.85 -4.30 19.53
N VAL A 164 -2.13 -5.60 19.41
CA VAL A 164 -3.25 -6.13 18.61
C VAL A 164 -4.57 -5.55 19.10
N SER A 165 -4.82 -5.57 20.41
CA SER A 165 -6.06 -5.03 20.98
C SER A 165 -6.22 -3.53 20.73
N ALA A 166 -5.12 -2.76 20.75
CA ALA A 166 -5.15 -1.31 20.55
C ALA A 166 -5.32 -0.90 19.08
N ALA A 167 -5.03 -1.79 18.13
CA ALA A 167 -5.04 -1.52 16.70
C ALA A 167 -6.22 -2.21 15.97
N VAL A 168 -7.28 -2.57 16.68
CA VAL A 168 -8.51 -3.08 16.08
C VAL A 168 -9.16 -1.99 15.24
N ASN A 169 -9.36 -2.25 13.94
CA ASN A 169 -9.86 -1.28 12.95
C ASN A 169 -10.98 -1.88 12.09
N VAL A 170 -12.11 -2.22 12.73
CA VAL A 170 -13.17 -3.07 12.17
C VAL A 170 -13.73 -2.56 10.83
N GLU A 171 -14.04 -1.27 10.73
CA GLU A 171 -14.70 -0.71 9.54
C GLU A 171 -13.78 -0.76 8.31
N LEU A 172 -12.51 -0.43 8.47
CA LEU A 172 -11.53 -0.38 7.39
C LEU A 172 -11.10 -1.80 6.98
N CYS A 173 -10.98 -2.72 7.96
CA CYS A 173 -10.82 -4.15 7.69
C CYS A 173 -12.00 -4.68 6.87
N ARG A 174 -13.24 -4.37 7.25
CA ARG A 174 -14.44 -4.81 6.51
C ARG A 174 -14.44 -4.30 5.06
N ILE A 175 -14.09 -3.04 4.83
CA ILE A 175 -13.94 -2.50 3.47
C ILE A 175 -12.96 -3.36 2.66
N THR A 176 -11.86 -3.78 3.26
CA THR A 176 -10.86 -4.64 2.59
C THR A 176 -11.39 -6.06 2.37
N GLU A 177 -12.00 -6.67 3.38
CA GLU A 177 -12.64 -8.00 3.31
C GLU A 177 -13.66 -8.09 2.17
N ASP A 178 -14.46 -7.05 2.02
CA ASP A 178 -15.50 -6.96 1.00
C ASP A 178 -14.90 -6.63 -0.38
N LEU A 179 -14.17 -5.51 -0.50
CA LEU A 179 -13.72 -4.97 -1.79
C LEU A 179 -12.50 -5.67 -2.38
N VAL A 180 -11.70 -6.39 -1.60
CA VAL A 180 -10.52 -7.11 -2.09
C VAL A 180 -10.81 -8.60 -2.25
N PHE A 181 -11.50 -9.21 -1.28
CA PHE A 181 -11.57 -10.66 -1.18
C PHE A 181 -12.94 -11.27 -1.50
N THR A 182 -13.99 -10.46 -1.59
CA THR A 182 -15.36 -10.98 -1.77
C THR A 182 -15.98 -10.49 -3.07
N PHE A 183 -16.25 -9.19 -3.16
CA PHE A 183 -17.01 -8.61 -4.27
C PHE A 183 -16.39 -8.83 -5.65
N PRO A 184 -15.06 -8.75 -5.85
CA PRO A 184 -14.45 -9.03 -7.15
C PRO A 184 -14.70 -10.45 -7.70
N PHE A 185 -15.11 -11.39 -6.84
CA PHE A 185 -15.32 -12.80 -7.17
C PHE A 185 -16.80 -13.19 -7.27
N GLU A 186 -17.72 -12.22 -7.29
CA GLU A 186 -19.17 -12.42 -7.43
C GLU A 186 -19.79 -11.34 -8.34
N ASP A 187 -21.11 -11.43 -8.55
CA ASP A 187 -21.87 -10.41 -9.27
C ASP A 187 -22.36 -9.32 -8.32
N HIS A 188 -21.42 -8.52 -7.79
CA HIS A 188 -21.73 -7.48 -6.82
C HIS A 188 -21.95 -6.11 -7.50
N PRO A 189 -22.98 -5.31 -7.10
CA PRO A 189 -23.28 -4.01 -7.71
C PRO A 189 -22.17 -2.96 -7.64
N SER A 190 -21.21 -3.11 -6.71
CA SER A 190 -20.06 -2.20 -6.61
C SER A 190 -18.99 -2.46 -7.66
N ASN A 191 -19.02 -3.61 -8.33
CA ASN A 191 -18.02 -3.95 -9.34
C ASN A 191 -18.23 -3.07 -10.58
N VAL A 192 -17.12 -2.55 -11.09
CA VAL A 192 -17.12 -1.68 -12.26
C VAL A 192 -16.05 -2.19 -13.19
N TYR A 193 -16.40 -2.50 -14.44
CA TYR A 193 -15.45 -2.95 -15.46
C TYR A 193 -15.89 -2.50 -16.85
N SER A 194 -14.92 -2.44 -17.77
CA SER A 194 -15.16 -2.00 -19.14
C SER A 194 -16.08 -3.01 -19.85
N PRO A 195 -17.09 -2.59 -20.63
CA PRO A 195 -17.88 -3.50 -21.46
C PRO A 195 -17.04 -4.27 -22.50
N ALA A 196 -15.83 -3.79 -22.79
CA ALA A 196 -14.88 -4.46 -23.67
C ALA A 196 -14.12 -5.63 -23.00
N LEU A 197 -14.21 -5.77 -21.68
CA LEU A 197 -13.59 -6.89 -20.97
C LEU A 197 -14.37 -8.18 -21.29
N PRO A 198 -13.72 -9.28 -21.71
CA PRO A 198 -14.43 -10.50 -22.08
C PRO A 198 -15.26 -11.07 -20.92
N LEU A 199 -16.53 -11.40 -21.19
CA LEU A 199 -17.44 -11.96 -20.18
C LEU A 199 -16.91 -13.27 -19.58
N SER A 200 -16.26 -14.11 -20.38
CA SER A 200 -15.64 -15.36 -19.93
C SER A 200 -14.58 -15.16 -18.86
N VAL A 201 -13.87 -14.02 -18.85
CA VAL A 201 -12.91 -13.70 -17.78
C VAL A 201 -13.65 -13.39 -16.48
N LEU A 202 -14.77 -12.68 -16.54
CA LEU A 202 -15.61 -12.41 -15.37
C LEU A 202 -16.26 -13.69 -14.84
N GLU A 203 -16.78 -14.54 -15.73
CA GLU A 203 -17.33 -15.85 -15.38
C GLU A 203 -16.26 -16.73 -14.73
N ARG A 204 -15.02 -16.70 -15.23
CA ARG A 204 -13.90 -17.43 -14.65
C ARG A 204 -13.62 -16.99 -13.21
N LEU A 205 -13.60 -15.69 -12.91
CA LEU A 205 -13.42 -15.19 -11.53
C LEU A 205 -14.49 -15.74 -10.55
N ARG A 206 -15.71 -15.98 -11.07
CA ARG A 206 -16.87 -16.42 -10.27
C ARG A 206 -16.96 -17.92 -10.13
N THR A 207 -16.54 -18.67 -11.14
CA THR A 207 -16.82 -20.11 -11.27
C THR A 207 -15.58 -21.00 -11.21
N ASN A 208 -14.37 -20.48 -11.44
CA ASN A 208 -13.16 -21.28 -11.36
C ASN A 208 -12.87 -21.69 -9.91
N GLU A 209 -12.94 -22.99 -9.64
CA GLU A 209 -12.83 -23.56 -8.29
C GLU A 209 -11.47 -23.25 -7.64
N ALA A 210 -10.37 -23.49 -8.34
CA ALA A 210 -9.02 -23.27 -7.79
C ALA A 210 -8.79 -21.80 -7.42
N LEU A 211 -9.22 -20.88 -8.28
CA LEU A 211 -9.13 -19.45 -8.04
C LEU A 211 -10.00 -19.02 -6.84
N ARG A 212 -11.23 -19.51 -6.76
CA ARG A 212 -12.18 -19.24 -5.66
C ARG A 212 -11.63 -19.73 -4.31
N ILE A 213 -11.04 -20.93 -4.27
CA ILE A 213 -10.40 -21.50 -3.08
C ILE A 213 -9.22 -20.64 -2.66
N ALA A 214 -8.32 -20.33 -3.59
CA ALA A 214 -7.13 -19.53 -3.31
C ALA A 214 -7.47 -18.11 -2.80
N ALA A 215 -8.50 -17.46 -3.36
CA ALA A 215 -9.00 -16.18 -2.85
C ALA A 215 -9.57 -16.32 -1.42
N GLY A 216 -10.27 -17.42 -1.14
CA GLY A 216 -10.77 -17.77 0.19
C GLY A 216 -9.63 -17.93 1.22
N ASP A 217 -8.54 -18.61 0.86
CA ASP A 217 -7.36 -18.75 1.72
C ASP A 217 -6.76 -17.39 2.10
N MET A 218 -6.66 -16.48 1.13
CA MET A 218 -6.13 -15.13 1.36
C MET A 218 -7.07 -14.31 2.25
N LYS A 219 -8.39 -14.42 2.06
CA LYS A 219 -9.38 -13.81 2.96
C LYS A 219 -9.23 -14.34 4.38
N TRP A 220 -9.15 -15.66 4.53
CA TRP A 220 -8.98 -16.31 5.83
C TRP A 220 -7.70 -15.85 6.53
N ALA A 221 -6.59 -15.77 5.79
CA ALA A 221 -5.33 -15.26 6.30
C ALA A 221 -5.45 -13.81 6.78
N PHE A 222 -6.05 -12.92 5.98
CA PHE A 222 -6.28 -11.52 6.34
C PHE A 222 -7.09 -11.37 7.63
N MET A 223 -8.16 -12.15 7.79
CA MET A 223 -9.07 -12.07 8.94
C MET A 223 -8.49 -12.66 10.23
N ASN A 224 -7.54 -13.60 10.13
CA ASN A 224 -7.15 -14.43 11.29
C ASN A 224 -5.65 -14.35 11.66
N ARG A 225 -4.78 -13.89 10.77
CA ARG A 225 -3.32 -13.87 11.03
C ARG A 225 -2.86 -12.48 11.47
N ALA A 226 -2.86 -12.24 12.78
CA ALA A 226 -2.34 -11.00 13.37
C ALA A 226 -0.80 -11.03 13.46
N GLU A 227 -0.06 -10.99 12.35
CA GLU A 227 1.40 -11.22 12.34
C GLU A 227 2.21 -9.97 12.70
N THR A 228 1.82 -8.80 12.21
CA THR A 228 2.47 -7.51 12.50
C THR A 228 1.51 -6.36 12.27
N LEU A 229 1.88 -5.15 12.70
CA LEU A 229 1.12 -3.93 12.36
C LEU A 229 1.35 -3.57 10.89
N LEU A 230 0.30 -3.69 10.09
CA LEU A 230 0.32 -3.36 8.67
C LEU A 230 0.07 -1.88 8.43
N HIS A 231 0.54 -1.39 7.29
CA HIS A 231 0.04 -0.17 6.64
C HIS A 231 -1.42 -0.36 6.19
N GLY A 232 -1.76 -1.52 5.62
CA GLY A 232 -3.14 -1.91 5.30
C GLY A 232 -3.66 -1.40 3.95
N ASP A 233 -3.04 -0.39 3.32
CA ASP A 233 -3.24 -0.09 1.89
C ASP A 233 -1.98 0.41 1.17
N LEU A 234 -0.89 -0.36 1.26
CA LEU A 234 0.42 0.02 0.72
C LEU A 234 0.52 -0.16 -0.80
N HIS A 235 -0.21 0.67 -1.54
CA HIS A 235 -0.12 0.74 -3.00
C HIS A 235 0.71 1.94 -3.46
N THR A 236 1.06 2.02 -4.75
CA THR A 236 1.86 3.13 -5.32
C THR A 236 1.19 4.51 -5.21
N GLY A 237 -0.09 4.58 -4.87
CA GLY A 237 -0.78 5.83 -4.50
C GLY A 237 -0.52 6.31 -3.07
N SER A 238 0.03 5.46 -2.21
CA SER A 238 0.30 5.71 -0.77
C SER A 238 1.80 5.96 -0.54
N ILE A 239 2.51 6.34 -1.60
CA ILE A 239 3.95 6.55 -1.59
C ILE A 239 4.21 7.85 -2.33
N MET A 240 4.94 8.76 -1.71
CA MET A 240 5.43 9.99 -2.30
C MET A 240 6.93 9.90 -2.55
N VAL A 241 7.38 10.32 -3.73
CA VAL A 241 8.77 10.16 -4.17
C VAL A 241 9.30 11.41 -4.87
N ASN A 242 10.61 11.58 -4.78
CA ASN A 242 11.44 12.34 -5.72
C ASN A 242 12.65 11.46 -6.10
N GLU A 243 13.64 12.02 -6.81
CA GLU A 243 14.82 11.25 -7.25
C GLU A 243 15.67 10.68 -6.08
N GLU A 244 15.61 11.34 -4.92
CA GLU A 244 16.50 11.12 -3.78
C GLU A 244 15.83 10.48 -2.57
N GLU A 245 14.50 10.57 -2.46
CA GLU A 245 13.71 10.29 -1.26
C GLU A 245 12.42 9.51 -1.58
N SER A 246 11.95 8.73 -0.61
CA SER A 246 10.69 8.00 -0.71
C SER A 246 10.01 7.95 0.64
N PHE A 247 8.74 8.33 0.69
CA PHE A 247 7.94 8.40 1.91
C PHE A 247 6.64 7.61 1.74
N VAL A 248 6.34 6.75 2.70
CA VAL A 248 5.05 6.06 2.81
C VAL A 248 4.09 6.91 3.61
N ILE A 249 2.88 7.10 3.08
CA ILE A 249 1.83 7.95 3.64
C ILE A 249 0.52 7.15 3.75
N ASP A 250 -0.46 7.67 4.49
CA ASP A 250 -1.83 7.17 4.52
C ASP A 250 -2.07 5.75 5.11
N PRO A 251 -1.46 5.38 6.25
CA PRO A 251 -1.72 4.10 6.91
C PRO A 251 -3.05 4.07 7.70
N GLU A 252 -4.13 4.61 7.14
CA GLU A 252 -5.44 4.66 7.84
C GLU A 252 -6.13 3.30 7.95
N PHE A 253 -5.72 2.35 7.10
CA PHE A 253 -6.12 0.94 7.14
C PHE A 253 -5.28 0.09 8.09
N ALA A 254 -4.40 0.70 8.90
CA ALA A 254 -3.50 -0.03 9.77
C ALA A 254 -4.26 -0.87 10.80
N PHE A 255 -3.86 -2.13 10.91
CA PHE A 255 -4.29 -3.11 11.90
C PHE A 255 -3.23 -4.21 12.00
N TYR A 256 -3.35 -5.11 12.99
CA TYR A 256 -2.48 -6.29 13.03
C TYR A 256 -2.99 -7.38 12.08
N GLY A 257 -2.24 -7.63 11.01
CA GLY A 257 -2.60 -8.56 9.94
C GLY A 257 -1.38 -9.30 9.38
N PRO A 258 -1.55 -10.04 8.25
CA PRO A 258 -0.48 -10.81 7.65
C PRO A 258 0.54 -9.91 6.94
N MET A 259 1.83 -10.09 7.25
CA MET A 259 2.92 -9.24 6.72
C MET A 259 2.93 -9.16 5.19
N SER A 260 2.60 -10.30 4.58
CA SER A 260 2.54 -10.49 3.15
C SER A 260 1.55 -9.58 2.43
N PHE A 261 0.54 -9.04 3.13
CA PHE A 261 -0.48 -8.18 2.53
C PHE A 261 0.06 -6.84 2.05
N ASP A 262 0.91 -6.18 2.84
CA ASP A 262 1.53 -4.91 2.46
C ASP A 262 2.51 -5.09 1.29
N ILE A 263 3.33 -6.15 1.36
CA ILE A 263 4.29 -6.49 0.30
C ILE A 263 3.54 -6.81 -0.99
N GLY A 264 2.50 -7.65 -0.90
CA GLY A 264 1.67 -8.04 -2.04
C GLY A 264 0.95 -6.85 -2.66
N ALA A 265 0.45 -5.91 -1.84
CA ALA A 265 -0.16 -4.67 -2.31
C ALA A 265 0.81 -3.84 -3.16
N LEU A 266 2.06 -3.71 -2.72
CA LEU A 266 3.08 -2.94 -3.42
C LEU A 266 3.47 -3.64 -4.74
N LEU A 267 3.80 -4.93 -4.69
CA LEU A 267 4.19 -5.71 -5.87
C LEU A 267 3.07 -5.76 -6.92
N ALA A 268 1.82 -5.95 -6.50
CA ALA A 268 0.66 -5.91 -7.39
C ALA A 268 0.60 -4.59 -8.18
N ASN A 269 0.83 -3.45 -7.53
CA ASN A 269 0.76 -2.16 -8.20
C ASN A 269 1.95 -1.88 -9.12
N LEU A 270 3.13 -2.46 -8.84
CA LEU A 270 4.26 -2.42 -9.80
C LEU A 270 3.98 -3.29 -11.02
N LEU A 271 3.36 -4.47 -10.85
CA LEU A 271 2.96 -5.33 -11.96
C LEU A 271 1.84 -4.70 -12.82
N LEU A 272 0.84 -4.05 -12.21
CA LEU A 272 -0.17 -3.27 -12.93
C LEU A 272 0.48 -2.13 -13.74
N ALA A 273 1.47 -1.44 -13.17
CA ALA A 273 2.24 -0.42 -13.87
C ALA A 273 3.08 -1.01 -15.04
N TYR A 274 3.60 -2.23 -14.87
CA TYR A 274 4.34 -2.95 -15.91
C TYR A 274 3.43 -3.30 -17.09
N PHE A 275 2.28 -3.94 -16.85
CA PHE A 275 1.37 -4.34 -17.94
C PHE A 275 0.74 -3.15 -18.67
N SER A 276 0.56 -2.02 -18.00
CA SER A 276 0.07 -0.80 -18.65
C SER A 276 1.11 -0.08 -19.51
N ARG A 277 2.41 -0.36 -19.32
CA ARG A 277 3.50 0.37 -19.98
C ARG A 277 3.51 0.21 -21.49
N ASP A 278 3.13 -0.96 -22.00
CA ASP A 278 3.07 -1.24 -23.44
C ASP A 278 2.23 -0.19 -24.20
N TRP A 279 1.14 0.29 -23.58
CA TRP A 279 0.32 1.35 -24.17
C TRP A 279 0.92 2.73 -23.98
N HIS A 280 1.28 3.12 -22.74
CA HIS A 280 1.78 4.46 -22.44
C HIS A 280 3.08 4.78 -23.18
N GLY A 281 4.03 3.84 -23.24
CA GLY A 281 5.30 4.04 -23.96
C GLY A 281 5.06 4.31 -25.45
N ARG A 282 4.25 3.47 -26.10
CA ARG A 282 3.90 3.64 -27.53
C ARG A 282 3.12 4.93 -27.79
N ALA A 283 2.18 5.28 -26.92
CA ALA A 283 1.40 6.51 -27.02
C ALA A 283 2.30 7.76 -26.96
N ASP A 284 3.39 7.69 -26.18
CA ASP A 284 4.38 8.76 -26.07
C ASP A 284 5.48 8.69 -27.15
N GLY A 285 5.40 7.75 -28.11
CA GLY A 285 6.45 7.54 -29.13
C GLY A 285 7.77 7.00 -28.57
N ARG A 286 7.75 6.38 -27.38
CA ARG A 286 8.91 5.80 -26.69
C ARG A 286 8.91 4.27 -26.80
N ASP A 287 10.09 3.66 -26.79
CA ASP A 287 10.21 2.22 -26.56
C ASP A 287 9.83 1.91 -25.11
N PRO A 288 8.79 1.09 -24.85
CA PRO A 288 8.41 0.76 -23.47
C PRO A 288 9.40 -0.19 -22.77
N ALA A 289 10.24 -0.93 -23.53
CA ALA A 289 11.05 -2.03 -22.99
C ALA A 289 12.01 -1.63 -21.86
N PRO A 290 12.78 -0.52 -21.94
CA PRO A 290 13.68 -0.14 -20.86
C PRO A 290 12.96 0.17 -19.54
N TYR A 291 11.78 0.81 -19.62
CA TYR A 291 11.02 1.17 -18.42
C TYR A 291 10.30 -0.04 -17.82
N GLU A 292 9.87 -0.99 -18.65
CA GLU A 292 9.30 -2.25 -18.22
C GLU A 292 10.31 -3.11 -17.45
N GLU A 293 11.54 -3.21 -17.97
CA GLU A 293 12.62 -3.88 -17.27
C GLU A 293 12.98 -3.16 -15.97
N TRP A 294 12.95 -1.83 -15.95
CA TRP A 294 13.12 -1.07 -14.71
C TRP A 294 12.03 -1.41 -13.67
N LEU A 295 10.75 -1.49 -14.07
CA LEU A 295 9.65 -1.86 -13.16
C LEU A 295 9.82 -3.27 -12.57
N LEU A 296 10.19 -4.25 -13.40
CA LEU A 296 10.48 -5.60 -12.93
C LEU A 296 11.70 -5.62 -12.00
N ALA A 297 12.76 -4.87 -12.33
CA ALA A 297 13.92 -4.73 -11.47
C ALA A 297 13.58 -4.09 -10.12
N GLN A 298 12.63 -3.13 -10.06
CA GLN A 298 12.14 -2.60 -8.79
C GLN A 298 11.38 -3.66 -7.98
N ALA A 299 10.50 -4.45 -8.60
CA ALA A 299 9.79 -5.53 -7.90
C ALA A 299 10.76 -6.57 -7.31
N ILE A 300 11.75 -6.99 -8.09
CA ILE A 300 12.83 -7.90 -7.66
C ILE A 300 13.64 -7.28 -6.52
N GLY A 301 14.13 -6.05 -6.71
CA GLY A 301 14.97 -5.36 -5.73
C GLY A 301 14.26 -5.09 -4.40
N ILE A 302 12.95 -4.79 -4.43
CA ILE A 302 12.15 -4.61 -3.22
C ILE A 302 12.03 -5.91 -2.45
N TRP A 303 11.66 -7.01 -3.11
CA TRP A 303 11.51 -8.31 -2.43
C TRP A 303 12.84 -8.83 -1.89
N ASN A 304 13.88 -8.87 -2.73
CA ASN A 304 15.19 -9.39 -2.33
C ASN A 304 15.80 -8.54 -1.20
N GLY A 305 15.78 -7.21 -1.36
CA GLY A 305 16.25 -6.29 -0.32
C GLY A 305 15.45 -6.42 0.97
N PHE A 306 14.13 -6.61 0.91
CA PHE A 306 13.30 -6.84 2.08
C PHE A 306 13.69 -8.15 2.77
N SER A 307 13.78 -9.24 2.01
CA SER A 307 14.10 -10.58 2.50
C SER A 307 15.46 -10.59 3.23
N GLU A 308 16.49 -10.03 2.59
CA GLU A 308 17.83 -9.94 3.16
C GLU A 308 17.85 -9.11 4.44
N GLN A 309 17.25 -7.92 4.43
CA GLN A 309 17.22 -7.03 5.60
C GLN A 309 16.38 -7.63 6.74
N PHE A 310 15.22 -8.21 6.45
CA PHE A 310 14.36 -8.82 7.47
C PHE A 310 15.07 -9.98 8.18
N VAL A 311 15.74 -10.85 7.43
CA VAL A 311 16.54 -11.95 8.00
C VAL A 311 17.74 -11.40 8.78
N ALA A 312 18.39 -10.34 8.31
CA ALA A 312 19.48 -9.69 9.03
C ALA A 312 19.01 -9.10 10.37
N LEU A 313 17.85 -8.41 10.39
CA LEU A 313 17.23 -7.89 11.62
C LEU A 313 16.88 -9.02 12.60
N TRP A 314 16.37 -10.15 12.09
CA TRP A 314 16.11 -11.33 12.90
C TRP A 314 17.40 -11.89 13.52
N ARG A 315 18.44 -12.11 12.71
CA ARG A 315 19.74 -12.60 13.20
C ARG A 315 20.33 -11.65 14.24
N ASP A 316 20.29 -10.35 14.00
CA ASP A 316 20.80 -9.33 14.92
C ASP A 316 20.04 -9.36 16.25
N HIS A 317 18.70 -9.37 16.20
CA HIS A 317 17.87 -9.43 17.41
C HIS A 317 18.15 -10.67 18.25
N GLU A 318 18.27 -11.84 17.62
CA GLU A 318 18.64 -13.05 18.35
C GLU A 318 20.07 -12.92 18.88
N SER A 319 21.07 -12.52 18.09
CA SER A 319 22.45 -12.39 18.59
C SER A 319 22.59 -11.51 19.85
N ARG A 320 21.73 -10.49 20.00
CA ARG A 320 21.75 -9.52 21.11
C ARG A 320 20.79 -9.85 22.26
N SER A 321 19.81 -10.72 22.02
CA SER A 321 18.81 -11.09 23.03
C SER A 321 18.97 -12.54 23.46
N GLU A 322 18.49 -12.87 24.66
CA GLU A 322 18.40 -14.27 25.11
C GLU A 322 17.19 -15.00 24.47
N ARG A 323 16.38 -14.30 23.67
CA ARG A 323 15.19 -14.87 23.05
C ARG A 323 15.56 -15.50 21.72
N ARG A 324 15.32 -16.81 21.60
CA ARG A 324 15.50 -17.60 20.37
C ARG A 324 14.13 -18.09 19.93
N PHE A 325 13.72 -17.77 18.71
CA PHE A 325 12.35 -18.05 18.28
C PHE A 325 12.02 -19.54 18.27
N ILE A 326 12.96 -20.38 17.83
CA ILE A 326 12.82 -21.85 17.85
C ILE A 326 13.75 -22.54 18.86
N GLY A 327 14.38 -21.78 19.76
CA GLY A 327 15.44 -22.29 20.64
C GLY A 327 16.76 -22.61 19.90
N GLY A 328 17.72 -23.21 20.62
CA GLY A 328 19.00 -23.64 20.07
C GLY A 328 20.03 -22.51 19.87
N GLN A 329 21.20 -22.88 19.33
CA GLN A 329 22.25 -21.92 18.97
C GLN A 329 21.84 -21.11 17.73
N THR A 330 22.10 -19.79 17.75
CA THR A 330 21.62 -18.81 16.75
C THR A 330 21.99 -19.15 15.32
N ASP A 331 23.15 -19.78 15.13
CA ASP A 331 23.74 -20.09 13.82
C ASP A 331 23.65 -21.58 13.49
N SER A 332 22.78 -22.32 14.18
CA SER A 332 22.56 -23.73 13.88
C SER A 332 21.84 -23.89 12.53
N ARG A 333 22.13 -25.00 11.84
CA ARG A 333 21.49 -25.36 10.57
C ARG A 333 19.95 -25.39 10.67
N ALA A 334 19.41 -25.75 11.83
CA ALA A 334 17.97 -25.77 12.07
C ALA A 334 17.35 -24.36 12.07
N VAL A 335 18.00 -23.40 12.73
CA VAL A 335 17.55 -22.00 12.79
C VAL A 335 17.61 -21.36 11.41
N GLU A 336 18.72 -21.53 10.68
CA GLU A 336 18.85 -21.03 9.31
C GLU A 336 17.84 -21.69 8.36
N GLY A 337 17.62 -23.01 8.49
CA GLY A 337 16.58 -23.73 7.76
C GLY A 337 15.18 -23.19 8.02
N TYR A 338 14.87 -22.83 9.28
CA TYR A 338 13.57 -22.24 9.63
C TYR A 338 13.39 -20.84 9.05
N ARG A 339 14.41 -19.97 9.11
CA ARG A 339 14.36 -18.63 8.51
C ARG A 339 14.11 -18.73 7.00
N ALA A 340 14.82 -19.62 6.30
CA ALA A 340 14.60 -19.86 4.87
C ALA A 340 13.19 -20.40 4.56
N HIS A 341 12.68 -21.32 5.38
CA HIS A 341 11.32 -21.84 5.23
C HIS A 341 10.26 -20.73 5.48
N PHE A 342 10.46 -19.91 6.50
CA PHE A 342 9.60 -18.77 6.82
C PHE A 342 9.52 -17.80 5.64
N MET A 343 10.67 -17.41 5.06
CA MET A 343 10.72 -16.47 3.94
C MET A 343 10.07 -17.04 2.67
N ARG A 344 10.20 -18.35 2.41
CA ARG A 344 9.51 -19.01 1.29
C ARG A 344 7.98 -18.97 1.46
N ARG A 345 7.48 -19.28 2.65
CA ARG A 345 6.03 -19.18 2.95
C ARG A 345 5.55 -17.74 2.83
N LEU A 346 6.34 -16.78 3.32
CA LEU A 346 6.04 -15.37 3.23
C LEU A 346 5.93 -14.91 1.78
N LEU A 347 6.83 -15.37 0.89
CA LEU A 347 6.74 -15.09 -0.56
C LEU A 347 5.42 -15.60 -1.12
N ALA A 348 5.10 -16.88 -0.90
CA ALA A 348 3.88 -17.48 -1.41
C ALA A 348 2.62 -16.70 -0.97
N ASP A 349 2.49 -16.37 0.32
CA ASP A 349 1.39 -15.54 0.82
C ASP A 349 1.39 -14.13 0.17
N THR A 350 2.58 -13.54 -0.04
CA THR A 350 2.73 -12.24 -0.71
C THR A 350 2.21 -12.28 -2.15
N LEU A 351 2.51 -13.34 -2.90
CA LEU A 351 2.01 -13.52 -4.26
C LEU A 351 0.50 -13.73 -4.28
N GLY A 352 -0.05 -14.49 -3.32
CA GLY A 352 -1.49 -14.64 -3.14
C GLY A 352 -2.19 -13.29 -2.93
N PHE A 353 -1.71 -12.48 -1.99
CA PHE A 353 -2.28 -11.14 -1.78
C PHE A 353 -2.06 -10.21 -2.98
N ALA A 354 -0.94 -10.33 -3.69
CA ALA A 354 -0.71 -9.58 -4.92
C ALA A 354 -1.77 -9.92 -5.98
N GLY A 355 -2.07 -11.21 -6.18
CA GLY A 355 -3.13 -11.67 -7.07
C GLY A 355 -4.51 -11.08 -6.72
N CYS A 356 -4.94 -11.16 -5.47
CA CYS A 356 -6.21 -10.55 -5.03
C CYS A 356 -6.22 -9.02 -5.25
N LYS A 357 -5.11 -8.33 -4.92
CA LYS A 357 -4.99 -6.87 -5.12
C LYS A 357 -4.98 -6.49 -6.59
N MET A 358 -4.42 -7.29 -7.49
CA MET A 358 -4.51 -7.05 -8.93
C MET A 358 -5.94 -7.25 -9.43
N ILE A 359 -6.59 -8.38 -9.11
CA ILE A 359 -7.98 -8.70 -9.54
C ILE A 359 -8.93 -7.56 -9.14
N ARG A 360 -8.91 -7.16 -7.86
CA ARG A 360 -9.83 -6.12 -7.37
C ARG A 360 -9.63 -4.76 -8.03
N ARG A 361 -8.43 -4.45 -8.54
CA ARG A 361 -8.16 -3.19 -9.25
C ARG A 361 -8.68 -3.20 -10.69
N ILE A 362 -8.85 -4.39 -11.28
CA ILE A 362 -9.39 -4.53 -12.63
C ILE A 362 -10.92 -4.56 -12.61
N VAL A 363 -11.53 -5.42 -11.78
CA VAL A 363 -12.98 -5.67 -11.83
C VAL A 363 -13.76 -5.04 -10.67
N GLY A 364 -13.08 -4.63 -9.59
CA GLY A 364 -13.72 -4.05 -8.41
C GLY A 364 -14.00 -2.54 -8.54
N MET A 365 -14.55 -1.98 -7.46
CA MET A 365 -14.99 -0.59 -7.36
C MET A 365 -13.84 0.42 -7.56
N ALA A 366 -12.74 0.26 -6.81
CA ALA A 366 -11.64 1.21 -6.78
C ALA A 366 -10.52 0.80 -7.74
N LYS A 367 -10.47 1.43 -8.91
CA LYS A 367 -9.52 1.13 -9.99
C LYS A 367 -8.16 1.84 -9.82
N VAL A 368 -7.26 1.64 -10.79
CA VAL A 368 -5.95 2.30 -10.86
C VAL A 368 -5.80 3.17 -12.11
N ALA A 369 -5.22 4.35 -11.93
CA ALA A 369 -5.12 5.37 -12.99
C ALA A 369 -4.23 4.94 -14.17
N GLU A 370 -3.21 4.12 -13.95
CA GLU A 370 -2.35 3.62 -15.02
C GLU A 370 -3.10 2.77 -16.06
N ILE A 371 -4.24 2.18 -15.70
CA ILE A 371 -5.09 1.42 -16.63
C ILE A 371 -6.31 2.24 -17.06
N THR A 372 -7.00 2.91 -16.13
CA THR A 372 -8.26 3.61 -16.46
C THR A 372 -8.07 4.81 -17.37
N ARG A 373 -6.89 5.46 -17.35
CA ARG A 373 -6.57 6.58 -18.25
C ARG A 373 -6.32 6.17 -19.70
N ILE A 374 -6.25 4.87 -20.01
CA ILE A 374 -6.15 4.37 -21.38
C ILE A 374 -7.52 4.61 -22.08
N PRO A 375 -7.60 5.50 -23.10
CA PRO A 375 -8.85 5.86 -23.75
C PRO A 375 -9.36 4.79 -24.71
N ASP A 376 -8.47 4.03 -25.36
CA ASP A 376 -8.85 2.91 -26.22
C ASP A 376 -9.34 1.74 -25.36
N ALA A 377 -10.65 1.50 -25.39
CA ALA A 377 -11.30 0.46 -24.61
C ALA A 377 -10.82 -0.96 -24.96
N GLN A 378 -10.45 -1.22 -26.22
CA GLN A 378 -9.97 -2.54 -26.66
C GLN A 378 -8.51 -2.74 -26.23
N ALA A 379 -7.67 -1.72 -26.37
CA ALA A 379 -6.31 -1.76 -25.83
C ALA A 379 -6.31 -1.94 -24.31
N ARG A 380 -7.17 -1.21 -23.61
CA ARG A 380 -7.35 -1.34 -22.16
C ARG A 380 -7.78 -2.75 -21.78
N ALA A 381 -8.80 -3.31 -22.45
CA ALA A 381 -9.27 -4.67 -22.17
C ALA A 381 -8.17 -5.73 -22.35
N ARG A 382 -7.32 -5.61 -23.40
CA ARG A 382 -6.18 -6.53 -23.57
C ARG A 382 -5.18 -6.48 -22.41
N ILE A 383 -4.91 -5.28 -21.89
CA ILE A 383 -4.04 -5.09 -20.72
C ILE A 383 -4.70 -5.62 -19.45
N GLU A 384 -5.98 -5.35 -19.25
CA GLU A 384 -6.79 -5.85 -18.13
C GLU A 384 -6.78 -7.39 -18.11
N VAL A 385 -6.94 -8.06 -19.26
CA VAL A 385 -6.86 -9.53 -19.37
C VAL A 385 -5.46 -10.05 -19.00
N ARG A 386 -4.38 -9.42 -19.48
CA ARG A 386 -3.00 -9.80 -19.09
C ARG A 386 -2.79 -9.66 -17.58
N CYS A 387 -3.29 -8.57 -16.98
CA CYS A 387 -3.22 -8.36 -15.54
C CYS A 387 -3.97 -9.47 -14.78
N LEU A 388 -5.18 -9.83 -15.21
CA LEU A 388 -5.98 -10.88 -14.57
C LEU A 388 -5.32 -12.26 -14.70
N ARG A 389 -4.73 -12.58 -15.86
CA ARG A 389 -3.97 -13.83 -16.04
C ARG A 389 -2.76 -13.93 -15.11
N CYS A 390 -1.99 -12.85 -15.01
CA CYS A 390 -0.87 -12.79 -14.06
C CYS A 390 -1.37 -12.92 -12.62
N ALA A 391 -2.43 -12.20 -12.28
CA ALA A 391 -3.01 -12.24 -10.93
C ALA A 391 -3.52 -13.62 -10.54
N GLU A 392 -4.17 -14.34 -11.46
CA GLU A 392 -4.62 -15.71 -11.26
C GLU A 392 -3.43 -16.66 -11.04
N ALA A 393 -2.39 -16.59 -11.87
CA ALA A 393 -1.19 -17.40 -11.69
C ALA A 393 -0.50 -17.10 -10.35
N LEU A 394 -0.36 -15.83 -9.98
CA LEU A 394 0.19 -15.44 -8.67
C LEU A 394 -0.66 -15.89 -7.49
N LEU A 395 -1.97 -16.06 -7.68
CA LEU A 395 -2.87 -16.48 -6.61
C LEU A 395 -2.92 -18.00 -6.49
N VAL A 396 -3.09 -18.71 -7.61
CA VAL A 396 -3.30 -20.16 -7.64
C VAL A 396 -1.98 -20.93 -7.61
N GLU A 397 -0.94 -20.45 -8.29
CA GLU A 397 0.35 -21.15 -8.45
C GLU A 397 1.44 -20.61 -7.51
N ARG A 398 1.07 -19.81 -6.51
CA ARG A 398 1.99 -19.12 -5.58
C ARG A 398 3.04 -20.00 -4.91
N ASP A 399 2.71 -21.26 -4.64
CA ASP A 399 3.61 -22.22 -3.98
C ASP A 399 4.65 -22.81 -4.94
N ALA A 400 4.39 -22.76 -6.26
CA ALA A 400 5.33 -23.18 -7.30
C ALA A 400 6.37 -22.10 -7.63
N LEU A 401 6.04 -20.83 -7.35
CA LEU A 401 6.90 -19.67 -7.57
C LEU A 401 7.85 -19.49 -6.38
N THR A 402 9.07 -20.00 -6.50
CA THR A 402 10.02 -20.11 -5.37
C THR A 402 10.85 -18.86 -5.13
N ASP A 403 10.88 -17.94 -6.10
CA ASP A 403 11.65 -16.69 -6.06
C ASP A 403 10.93 -15.58 -6.86
N ILE A 404 11.35 -14.33 -6.67
CA ILE A 404 10.70 -13.17 -7.30
C ILE A 404 11.08 -13.03 -8.78
N GLU A 405 12.21 -13.60 -9.18
CA GLU A 405 12.68 -13.65 -10.56
C GLU A 405 11.73 -14.48 -11.43
N GLN A 406 11.19 -15.59 -10.91
CA GLN A 406 10.15 -16.39 -11.57
C GLN A 406 8.87 -15.58 -11.83
N VAL A 407 8.49 -14.68 -10.91
CA VAL A 407 7.37 -13.76 -11.12
C VAL A 407 7.66 -12.78 -12.26
N ALA A 408 8.88 -12.25 -12.33
CA ALA A 408 9.29 -11.38 -13.43
C ALA A 408 9.34 -12.13 -14.77
N MET A 409 9.77 -13.39 -14.79
CA MET A 409 9.73 -14.24 -15.99
C MET A 409 8.28 -14.49 -16.46
N LEU A 410 7.39 -14.88 -15.54
CA LEU A 410 5.97 -15.06 -15.80
C LEU A 410 5.33 -13.78 -16.39
N ALA A 411 5.64 -12.61 -15.83
CA ALA A 411 5.14 -11.34 -16.34
C ALA A 411 5.66 -11.01 -17.76
N ARG A 412 6.90 -11.39 -18.10
CA ARG A 412 7.45 -11.27 -19.46
C ARG A 412 6.76 -12.21 -20.43
N GLU A 413 6.52 -13.45 -20.03
CA GLU A 413 5.84 -14.47 -20.84
C GLU A 413 4.41 -14.06 -21.18
N ILE A 414 3.59 -13.75 -20.18
CA ILE A 414 2.20 -13.31 -20.35
C ILE A 414 2.11 -12.09 -21.28
N ARG A 415 3.09 -11.19 -21.22
CA ARG A 415 3.11 -10.02 -22.07
C ARG A 415 3.43 -10.35 -23.53
N ARG A 416 4.38 -11.26 -23.78
CA ARG A 416 4.78 -11.70 -25.12
C ARG A 416 3.68 -12.46 -25.84
N GLU A 417 2.76 -13.06 -25.11
CA GLU A 417 1.62 -13.74 -25.70
C GLU A 417 0.70 -12.78 -26.46
N THR A 418 0.84 -12.80 -27.78
CA THR A 418 -0.06 -12.18 -28.74
C THR A 418 -1.20 -13.16 -29.05
N HIS A 419 -2.18 -13.24 -28.14
CA HIS A 419 -3.48 -13.92 -28.32
C HIS A 419 -3.45 -15.41 -28.69
N THR A 420 -3.74 -16.29 -27.71
CA THR A 420 -4.49 -17.53 -27.96
C THR A 420 -5.02 -18.07 -26.63
N HIS A 421 -6.34 -18.26 -26.56
CA HIS A 421 -7.12 -18.88 -25.47
C HIS A 421 -7.48 -17.96 -24.29
N VAL A 422 -8.70 -17.42 -24.39
CA VAL A 422 -9.53 -17.04 -23.25
C VAL A 422 -10.27 -18.29 -22.77
#